data_AF-A0A538BYZ6-F1
#
_entry.id   AF-A0A538BYZ6-F1
#
_cell.length_a   1.000
_cell.length_b   1.000
_cell.length_c   1.000
_cell.angle_alpha   90.00
_cell.angle_beta   90.00
_cell.angle_gamma   90.00
#
_symmetry.space_group_name_H-M   'P 1'
#
loop_
_entity.id
_entity.type
_entity.pdbx_description
1 polymer ?
#
loop_
_entity_poly.entity_id
_entity_poly.type
_entity_poly.pdbx_seq_one_letter_code
_entity_poly.pdbx_strand_id
1 'polypeptide(L)'
;VLSGNRVQTITEAKATLVSSTGQTLGTGVGVHQTALYDLLLTMGLVLLLVFLNRKARRTGVLFWTYAVWYGTGRIITDFLRVENRFLGLTGSQWTSMIVVAFGVFTLVRFALRPAAVEQSEPAGPGPPPAAA
;
A
#
# COMPACT_ATOMS: atom_id res chain seq x y z
N VAL A 1 34.88 -10.88 -13.44
CA VAL A 1 35.55 -11.80 -12.51
C VAL A 1 35.46 -11.17 -11.12
N LEU A 2 34.77 -11.80 -10.18
CA LEU A 2 34.68 -11.29 -8.80
C LEU A 2 36.02 -11.47 -8.11
N SER A 3 36.39 -10.55 -7.21
CA SER A 3 37.60 -10.66 -6.40
C SER A 3 37.58 -11.96 -5.57
N GLY A 4 38.57 -12.84 -5.76
CA GLY A 4 38.75 -14.07 -4.95
C GLY A 4 38.54 -15.43 -5.64
N ASN A 5 38.86 -15.59 -6.93
CA ASN A 5 38.81 -16.87 -7.66
C ASN A 5 37.45 -17.61 -7.58
N ARG A 6 36.36 -16.84 -7.52
CA ARG A 6 34.97 -17.37 -7.52
C ARG A 6 34.33 -17.12 -8.88
N VAL A 7 33.60 -18.12 -9.36
CA VAL A 7 32.81 -18.02 -10.59
C VAL A 7 31.35 -17.83 -10.22
N GLN A 8 30.74 -16.75 -10.71
CA GLN A 8 29.32 -16.50 -10.58
C GLN A 8 28.67 -16.72 -11.94
N THR A 9 27.74 -17.66 -12.01
CA THR A 9 26.93 -17.89 -13.21
C THR A 9 25.54 -17.35 -12.92
N ILE A 10 25.15 -16.31 -13.65
CA ILE A 10 23.82 -15.70 -13.57
C ILE A 10 23.06 -16.12 -14.82
N THR A 11 21.97 -16.85 -14.62
CA THR A 11 20.97 -17.18 -15.64
C THR A 11 19.66 -16.50 -15.24
N GLU A 12 18.74 -16.30 -16.18
CA GLU A 12 17.47 -15.61 -15.92
C GLU A 12 16.68 -16.17 -14.72
N ALA A 13 16.74 -17.49 -14.49
CA ALA A 13 16.02 -18.13 -13.40
C ALA A 13 16.87 -18.37 -12.13
N LYS A 14 18.20 -18.36 -12.24
CA LYS A 14 19.07 -18.87 -11.18
C LYS A 14 20.45 -18.20 -11.20
N ALA A 15 20.91 -17.81 -10.03
CA ALA A 15 22.29 -17.42 -9.80
C ALA A 15 22.98 -18.51 -8.97
N THR A 16 24.17 -18.97 -9.38
CA THR A 16 24.95 -19.91 -8.58
C THR A 16 26.35 -19.35 -8.38
N LEU A 17 26.82 -19.37 -7.14
CA LEU A 17 28.17 -18.98 -6.74
C LEU A 17 28.98 -20.25 -6.49
N VAL A 18 30.07 -20.41 -7.24
CA VAL A 18 30.91 -21.62 -7.18
C VAL A 18 32.35 -21.23 -6.80
N SER A 19 32.93 -21.99 -5.88
CA SER A 19 34.34 -21.89 -5.50
C SER A 19 35.25 -22.43 -6.60
N SER A 20 36.53 -22.06 -6.60
CA SER A 20 37.52 -22.57 -7.56
C SER A 20 37.69 -24.09 -7.55
N THR A 21 37.31 -24.75 -6.45
CA THR A 21 37.33 -26.21 -6.28
C THR A 21 36.05 -26.89 -6.78
N GLY A 22 35.11 -26.14 -7.36
CA GLY A 22 33.83 -26.65 -7.86
C GLY A 22 32.70 -26.77 -6.81
N GLN A 23 32.95 -26.42 -5.54
CA GLN A 23 31.89 -26.39 -4.52
C GLN A 23 30.90 -25.23 -4.73
N THR A 24 29.60 -25.52 -4.64
CA THR A 24 28.55 -24.48 -4.67
C THR A 24 28.48 -23.79 -3.31
N LEU A 25 28.79 -22.50 -3.29
CA LEU A 25 28.81 -21.65 -2.09
C LEU A 25 27.46 -20.96 -1.83
N GLY A 26 26.61 -20.83 -2.85
CA GLY A 26 25.29 -20.23 -2.71
C GLY A 26 24.48 -20.26 -4.00
N THR A 27 23.16 -20.21 -3.84
CA THR A 27 22.20 -20.12 -4.95
C THR A 27 21.24 -18.97 -4.71
N GLY A 28 20.90 -18.24 -5.77
CA GLY A 28 19.84 -17.24 -5.81
C GLY A 28 18.84 -17.56 -6.92
N VAL A 29 17.66 -16.96 -6.83
CA VAL A 29 16.59 -17.07 -7.83
C VAL A 29 16.10 -15.66 -8.18
N GLY A 30 15.59 -15.49 -9.40
CA GLY A 30 14.93 -14.25 -9.80
C GLY A 30 13.67 -14.03 -8.95
N VAL A 31 13.53 -12.83 -8.39
CA VAL A 31 12.37 -12.46 -7.56
C VAL A 31 11.68 -11.24 -8.15
N HIS A 32 10.37 -11.15 -7.97
CA HIS A 32 9.64 -9.95 -8.34
C HIS A 32 10.02 -8.79 -7.42
N GLN A 33 10.23 -7.60 -8.00
CA GLN A 33 10.58 -6.41 -7.25
C GLN A 33 9.33 -5.75 -6.68
N THR A 34 8.89 -6.21 -5.51
CA THR A 34 7.65 -5.74 -4.86
C THR A 34 7.63 -4.24 -4.60
N ALA A 35 8.80 -3.63 -4.40
CA ALA A 35 8.94 -2.19 -4.25
C ALA A 35 8.41 -1.40 -5.46
N LEU A 36 8.56 -1.93 -6.69
CA LEU A 36 8.04 -1.28 -7.89
C LEU A 36 6.50 -1.29 -7.89
N TYR A 37 5.90 -2.42 -7.50
CA TYR A 37 4.44 -2.52 -7.41
C TYR A 37 3.87 -1.62 -6.30
N ASP A 38 4.53 -1.56 -5.15
CA ASP A 38 4.14 -0.68 -4.05
C ASP A 38 4.18 0.80 -4.46
N LEU A 39 5.19 1.21 -5.22
CA LEU A 39 5.29 2.56 -5.78
C LEU A 39 4.11 2.87 -6.71
N LEU A 40 3.82 1.98 -7.67
CA LEU A 40 2.73 2.16 -8.62
C LEU A 40 1.36 2.21 -7.93
N LEU A 41 1.12 1.32 -6.96
CA LEU A 41 -0.11 1.30 -6.18
C LEU A 41 -0.29 2.58 -5.35
N THR A 42 0.80 3.08 -4.75
CA THR A 42 0.78 4.31 -3.95
C THR A 42 0.60 5.54 -4.83
N MET A 43 1.19 5.55 -6.02
CA MET A 43 0.99 6.62 -7.00
C MET A 43 -0.48 6.66 -7.47
N GLY A 44 -1.07 5.50 -7.80
CA GLY A 44 -2.48 5.39 -8.13
C GLY A 44 -3.40 5.85 -6.98
N LEU A 45 -3.05 5.51 -5.74
CA LEU A 45 -3.75 5.95 -4.54
C LEU A 45 -3.75 7.48 -4.40
N VAL A 46 -2.58 8.11 -4.52
CA VAL A 46 -2.45 9.57 -4.41
C VAL A 46 -3.28 10.26 -5.51
N LEU A 47 -3.19 9.78 -6.75
CA LEU A 47 -3.97 10.32 -7.86
C LEU A 47 -5.47 10.19 -7.61
N LEU A 48 -5.93 9.04 -7.11
CA LEU A 48 -7.33 8.81 -6.75
C LEU A 48 -7.79 9.78 -5.65
N LEU A 49 -7.01 9.92 -4.57
CA LEU A 49 -7.37 10.80 -3.45
C LEU A 49 -7.39 12.27 -3.86
N VAL A 50 -6.40 12.73 -4.64
CA VAL A 50 -6.37 14.09 -5.18
C VAL A 50 -7.59 14.34 -6.07
N PHE A 51 -7.94 13.38 -6.94
CA PHE A 51 -9.13 13.47 -7.76
C PHE A 51 -10.41 13.55 -6.93
N LEU A 52 -10.54 12.71 -5.90
CA LEU A 52 -11.71 12.70 -5.03
C LEU A 52 -11.83 13.98 -4.18
N ASN A 53 -10.71 14.58 -3.79
CA ASN A 53 -10.65 15.82 -3.01
C ASN A 53 -11.03 17.08 -3.82
N ARG A 54 -11.19 16.98 -5.15
CA ARG A 54 -11.62 18.10 -5.99
C ARG A 54 -13.05 18.57 -5.70
N LYS A 55 -13.86 17.75 -5.03
CA LYS A 55 -15.23 18.08 -4.62
C LYS A 55 -15.35 17.92 -3.12
N ALA A 56 -16.13 18.79 -2.47
CA ALA A 56 -16.46 18.61 -1.06
C ALA A 56 -17.16 17.26 -0.88
N ARG A 57 -16.61 16.42 -0.01
CA ARG A 57 -17.16 15.11 0.35
C ARG A 57 -17.33 15.03 1.85
N ARG A 58 -18.23 14.15 2.29
CA ARG A 58 -18.44 13.86 3.70
C ARG A 58 -17.12 13.47 4.38
N THR A 59 -16.91 13.99 5.59
CA THR A 59 -15.79 13.60 6.46
C THR A 59 -15.73 12.07 6.59
N GLY A 60 -14.56 11.51 6.32
CA GLY A 60 -14.32 10.06 6.35
C GLY A 60 -14.33 9.35 4.99
N VAL A 61 -14.90 9.93 3.91
CA VAL A 61 -14.90 9.28 2.58
C VAL A 61 -13.48 9.08 2.05
N LEU A 62 -12.63 10.10 2.16
CA LEU A 62 -11.22 10.02 1.73
C LEU A 62 -10.43 8.99 2.55
N PHE A 63 -10.63 8.98 3.86
CA PHE A 63 -9.98 8.03 4.78
C PHE A 63 -10.35 6.57 4.45
N TRP A 64 -11.65 6.28 4.30
CA TRP A 64 -12.08 4.92 3.99
C TRP A 64 -11.70 4.50 2.58
N THR A 65 -11.69 5.43 1.61
CA THR A 65 -11.16 5.14 0.27
C THR A 65 -9.68 4.77 0.33
N TYR A 66 -8.89 5.51 1.10
CA TYR A 66 -7.49 5.19 1.36
C TYR A 66 -7.34 3.80 1.98
N ALA A 67 -8.10 3.50 3.03
CA ALA A 67 -8.03 2.23 3.75
C ALA A 67 -8.37 1.04 2.84
N VAL A 68 -9.42 1.15 2.02
CA VAL A 68 -9.84 0.11 1.08
C VAL A 68 -8.79 -0.08 -0.02
N TRP A 69 -8.31 0.99 -0.63
CA TRP A 69 -7.33 0.90 -1.72
C TRP A 69 -6.01 0.32 -1.22
N TYR A 70 -5.46 0.86 -0.13
CA TYR A 70 -4.19 0.41 0.42
C TYR A 70 -4.27 -1.03 0.94
N GLY A 71 -5.36 -1.39 1.63
CA GLY A 71 -5.59 -2.76 2.09
C GLY A 71 -5.70 -3.75 0.93
N THR A 72 -6.39 -3.37 -0.16
CA THR A 72 -6.47 -4.21 -1.37
C THR A 72 -5.10 -4.38 -2.02
N GLY A 73 -4.34 -3.30 -2.16
CA GLY A 73 -2.96 -3.33 -2.63
C GLY A 73 -2.09 -4.26 -1.79
N ARG A 74 -2.22 -4.20 -0.46
CA ARG A 74 -1.49 -5.05 0.48
C ARG A 74 -1.80 -6.53 0.33
N ILE A 75 -3.07 -6.88 0.09
CA ILE A 75 -3.44 -8.28 -0.14
C ILE A 75 -2.72 -8.81 -1.38
N ILE A 76 -2.71 -8.02 -2.46
CA ILE A 76 -2.09 -8.39 -3.74
C ILE A 76 -0.57 -8.49 -3.58
N THR A 77 0.10 -7.47 -3.04
CA THR A 77 1.56 -7.45 -2.98
C THR A 77 2.13 -8.46 -2.00
N ASP A 78 1.41 -8.81 -0.93
CA ASP A 78 1.83 -9.88 -0.02
C ASP A 78 1.85 -11.27 -0.66
N PHE A 79 1.05 -11.55 -1.69
CA PHE A 79 1.13 -12.83 -2.39
C PHE A 79 2.48 -13.04 -3.09
N LEU A 80 3.15 -11.94 -3.45
CA LEU A 80 4.47 -11.96 -4.11
C LEU A 80 5.62 -12.02 -3.11
N ARG A 81 5.33 -11.92 -1.81
CA ARG A 81 6.34 -11.90 -0.77
C ARG A 81 6.42 -13.24 -0.05
N VAL A 82 7.59 -13.49 0.52
CA VAL A 82 7.92 -14.73 1.23
C VAL A 82 7.90 -14.44 2.72
N GLU A 83 6.70 -14.46 3.31
CA GLU A 83 6.49 -14.33 4.76
C GLU A 83 5.90 -15.60 5.38
N ASN A 84 5.98 -15.65 6.72
CA ASN A 84 5.32 -16.66 7.52
C ASN A 84 3.80 -16.59 7.34
N ARG A 85 3.20 -17.75 7.06
CA ARG A 85 1.76 -17.87 6.80
C ARG A 85 1.07 -18.53 7.98
N PHE A 86 -0.07 -17.97 8.38
CA PHE A 86 -0.98 -18.54 9.33
C PHE A 86 -2.30 -18.86 8.62
N LEU A 87 -2.69 -20.14 8.61
CA LEU A 87 -3.84 -20.65 7.85
C LEU A 87 -3.77 -20.36 6.33
N GLY A 88 -2.56 -20.37 5.77
CA GLY A 88 -2.34 -20.16 4.32
C GLY A 88 -2.26 -18.70 3.88
N LEU A 89 -2.56 -17.73 4.76
CA LEU A 89 -2.40 -16.30 4.52
C LEU A 89 -1.36 -15.66 5.45
N THR A 90 -0.79 -14.55 5.06
CA THR A 90 0.09 -13.74 5.92
C THR A 90 -0.72 -12.94 6.94
N GLY A 91 -0.10 -12.52 8.04
CA GLY A 91 -0.76 -11.66 9.04
C GLY A 91 -1.24 -10.31 8.47
N SER A 92 -0.48 -9.74 7.53
CA SER A 92 -0.87 -8.52 6.80
C SER A 92 -2.07 -8.73 5.88
N GLN A 93 -2.23 -9.91 5.26
CA GLN A 93 -3.43 -10.23 4.49
C GLN A 93 -4.67 -10.28 5.38
N TRP A 94 -4.60 -10.96 6.53
CA TRP A 94 -5.71 -11.03 7.49
C TRP A 94 -6.17 -9.64 7.95
N THR A 95 -5.24 -8.82 8.40
CA THR A 95 -5.55 -7.46 8.87
C THR A 95 -6.08 -6.58 7.74
N SER A 96 -5.50 -6.68 6.54
CA SER A 96 -5.96 -5.94 5.36
C SER A 96 -7.37 -6.34 4.94
N MET A 97 -7.71 -7.63 4.96
CA MET A 97 -9.07 -8.10 4.65
C MET A 97 -10.12 -7.50 5.58
N ILE A 98 -9.84 -7.45 6.88
CA ILE A 98 -10.73 -6.84 7.87
C ILE A 98 -10.93 -5.35 7.56
N VAL A 99 -9.83 -4.61 7.38
CA VAL A 99 -9.87 -3.17 7.08
C VAL A 99 -10.64 -2.88 5.79
N VAL A 100 -10.41 -3.67 4.73
CA VAL A 100 -11.11 -3.55 3.45
C VAL A 100 -12.60 -3.82 3.62
N ALA A 101 -12.99 -4.88 4.34
CA ALA A 101 -14.40 -5.20 4.58
C ALA A 101 -15.12 -4.06 5.32
N PHE A 102 -14.53 -3.53 6.39
CA PHE A 102 -15.09 -2.40 7.12
C PHE A 102 -15.15 -1.13 6.28
N GLY A 103 -14.10 -0.83 5.50
CA GLY A 103 -14.06 0.35 4.65
C GLY A 103 -15.05 0.32 3.50
N VAL A 104 -15.24 -0.83 2.86
CA VAL A 104 -16.26 -1.00 1.83
C VAL A 104 -17.65 -0.82 2.44
N PHE A 105 -17.92 -1.46 3.59
CA PHE A 105 -19.20 -1.33 4.28
C PHE A 105 -19.53 0.13 4.63
N THR A 106 -18.58 0.90 5.17
CA THR A 106 -18.79 2.31 5.52
C THR A 106 -18.98 3.20 4.31
N LEU A 107 -18.20 2.99 3.24
CA LEU A 107 -18.36 3.73 1.98
C LEU A 107 -19.72 3.47 1.33
N VAL A 108 -20.18 2.21 1.31
CA VAL A 108 -21.51 1.85 0.81
C VAL A 108 -22.59 2.52 1.66
N ARG A 109 -22.46 2.50 2.99
CA ARG A 109 -23.38 3.22 3.90
C ARG A 109 -23.42 4.73 3.62
N PHE A 110 -22.28 5.36 3.32
CA PHE A 110 -22.22 6.78 2.98
C PHE A 110 -22.84 7.10 1.62
N ALA A 111 -22.68 6.22 0.62
CA ALA A 111 -23.32 6.36 -0.67
C ALA A 111 -24.85 6.22 -0.57
N LEU A 112 -25.34 5.32 0.29
CA LEU A 112 -26.77 5.11 0.53
C LEU A 112 -27.41 6.17 1.44
N ARG A 113 -26.61 6.89 2.24
CA ARG A 113 -27.07 7.98 3.11
C ARG A 113 -26.20 9.23 2.91
N PRO A 114 -26.44 9.99 1.83
CA PRO A 114 -25.77 11.28 1.62
C PRO A 114 -26.01 12.15 2.85
N ALA A 115 -24.94 12.60 3.52
CA ALA A 115 -25.08 13.58 4.57
C ALA A 115 -25.60 14.88 3.93
N ALA A 116 -26.60 15.51 4.56
CA ALA A 116 -26.85 16.93 4.33
C ALA A 116 -25.52 17.64 4.61
N VAL A 117 -25.00 18.35 3.61
CA VAL A 117 -23.72 19.04 3.69
C VAL A 117 -23.81 19.96 4.90
N GLU A 118 -23.07 19.63 5.96
CA GLU A 118 -22.87 20.52 7.10
C GLU A 118 -22.07 21.69 6.54
N GLN A 119 -22.80 22.72 6.09
CA GLN A 119 -22.23 24.01 5.75
C GLN A 119 -21.57 24.50 7.03
N SER A 120 -20.25 24.43 7.08
CA SER A 120 -19.45 25.15 8.05
C SER A 120 -19.86 26.61 7.95
N GLU A 121 -20.63 27.07 8.94
CA GLU A 121 -20.99 28.45 9.19
C GLU A 121 -19.72 29.30 9.03
N PRO A 122 -19.72 30.36 8.19
CA PRO A 122 -18.55 31.19 8.03
C PRO A 122 -18.24 31.76 9.40
N ALA A 123 -17.02 31.52 9.89
CA ALA A 123 -16.53 32.06 11.15
C ALA A 123 -16.93 33.54 11.23
N GLY A 124 -17.84 33.85 12.16
CA GLY A 124 -18.29 35.21 12.39
C GLY A 124 -17.10 36.13 12.64
N PRO A 125 -17.23 37.44 12.40
CA PRO A 125 -16.15 38.38 12.58
C PRO A 125 -15.59 38.22 14.00
N GLY A 126 -14.30 37.93 14.12
CA GLY A 126 -13.64 37.85 15.42
C GLY A 126 -13.88 39.13 16.23
N PRO A 127 -13.87 39.06 17.58
CA PRO A 127 -14.12 40.23 18.41
C PRO A 127 -13.21 41.39 17.98
N PRO A 128 -13.74 42.63 17.86
CA PRO A 128 -12.92 43.77 17.47
C PRO A 128 -11.73 43.91 18.42
N PRO A 129 -10.55 44.30 17.91
CA PRO A 129 -9.38 44.49 18.74
C PRO A 129 -9.71 45.48 19.86
N ALA A 130 -9.48 45.06 21.10
CA ALA A 130 -9.66 45.90 22.27
C ALA A 130 -8.80 47.15 22.11
N ALA A 131 -9.45 48.30 21.96
CA ALA A 131 -8.78 49.59 21.95
C ALA A 131 -8.17 49.84 23.34
N ALA A 132 -6.84 49.95 23.40
CA ALA A 132 -6.07 50.44 24.52
C ALA A 132 -4.94 51.31 23.97
#